data_AF-A0A1H5D864-F1
#
_entry.id   AF-A0A1H5D864-F1
#
_cell.length_a   1.000
_cell.length_b   1.000
_cell.length_c   1.000
_cell.angle_alpha   90.00
_cell.angle_beta   90.00
_cell.angle_gamma   90.00
#
_symmetry.space_group_name_H-M   'P 1'
#
loop_
_entity.id
_entity.type
_entity.pdbx_description
1 polymer ?
#
loop_
_entity_poly.entity_id
_entity_poly.type
_entity_poly.pdbx_seq_one_letter_code
_entity_poly.pdbx_strand_id
1 'polypeptide(L)'
;MALKNIPDPGFSEDDGTADPRLAAALAAWAEDRTAHGPVLEALKEARLLVPVVAVLGEVEIDPETGLKQEKTSDMAVPTLTAGDRRALPAFTSIASLALWDPQARPVAVPVHQAIAALVHEKADTLVLDLAGPVPYQVTGSALLALAEGRSSTDPLDDPAVREAVRAVVAAEPAVLRAHLGPGTADGTVALVLAADASPAEAAQRVARALAADETLRARLVRGLDLALLPASATPPGEPFYVKNV
;
A
#
# COMPACT_ATOMS: atom_id res chain seq x y z
N MET A 1 12.77 23.04 -38.88
CA MET A 1 11.48 22.84 -38.18
C MET A 1 11.79 22.11 -36.90
N ALA A 2 11.56 22.73 -35.73
CA ALA A 2 11.79 22.05 -34.46
C ALA A 2 10.82 20.85 -34.37
N LEU A 3 11.37 19.64 -34.25
CA LEU A 3 10.59 18.45 -33.96
C LEU A 3 9.84 18.72 -32.65
N LYS A 4 8.51 18.81 -32.73
CA LYS A 4 7.66 18.81 -31.54
C LYS A 4 7.85 17.45 -30.88
N ASN A 5 8.68 17.41 -29.84
CA ASN A 5 8.88 16.24 -29.01
C ASN A 5 7.60 16.04 -28.20
N ILE A 6 6.70 15.19 -28.67
CA ILE A 6 5.54 14.76 -27.89
C ILE A 6 6.09 13.74 -26.88
N PRO A 7 6.00 14.00 -25.56
CA PRO A 7 6.44 13.02 -24.57
C PRO A 7 5.70 11.70 -24.78
N ASP A 8 6.43 10.59 -24.85
CA ASP A 8 5.84 9.25 -24.84
C ASP A 8 5.38 8.95 -23.40
N PRO A 9 4.07 8.77 -23.16
CA PRO A 9 3.56 8.49 -21.82
C PRO A 9 3.91 7.07 -21.34
N GLY A 10 4.55 6.24 -22.16
CA GLY A 10 4.91 4.85 -21.85
C GLY A 10 3.79 3.84 -22.09
N PHE A 11 2.68 4.29 -22.70
CA PHE A 11 1.46 3.51 -22.94
C PHE A 11 0.92 3.74 -24.37
N SER A 12 1.80 3.95 -25.34
CA SER A 12 1.43 4.25 -26.74
C SER A 12 0.65 3.12 -27.43
N GLU A 13 0.83 1.88 -27.00
CA GLU A 13 0.12 0.68 -27.49
C GLU A 13 -1.05 0.25 -26.58
N ASP A 14 -1.45 1.09 -25.62
CA ASP A 14 -2.57 0.80 -24.72
C ASP A 14 -3.91 0.79 -25.46
N ASP A 15 -4.55 -0.37 -25.52
CA ASP A 15 -5.87 -0.56 -26.14
C ASP A 15 -7.03 -0.13 -25.21
N GLY A 16 -6.70 0.33 -24.01
CA GLY A 16 -7.66 0.81 -23.01
C GLY A 16 -8.40 -0.30 -22.26
N THR A 17 -8.08 -1.57 -22.52
CA THR A 17 -8.62 -2.70 -21.76
C THR A 17 -7.87 -2.88 -20.43
N ALA A 18 -8.48 -3.62 -19.49
CA ALA A 18 -7.83 -3.93 -18.22
C ALA A 18 -6.74 -4.99 -18.42
N ASP A 19 -5.63 -4.91 -17.66
CA ASP A 19 -4.65 -6.01 -17.60
C ASP A 19 -5.39 -7.31 -17.20
N PRO A 20 -5.32 -8.38 -18.02
CA PRO A 20 -6.03 -9.63 -17.75
C PRO A 20 -5.69 -10.24 -16.38
N ARG A 21 -4.44 -10.08 -15.89
CA ARG A 21 -4.02 -10.56 -14.57
C ARG A 21 -4.70 -9.77 -13.46
N LEU A 22 -4.80 -8.45 -13.60
CA LEU A 22 -5.48 -7.61 -12.63
C LEU A 22 -6.98 -7.88 -12.62
N ALA A 23 -7.60 -8.02 -13.80
CA ALA A 23 -9.01 -8.38 -13.92
C ALA A 23 -9.31 -9.74 -13.26
N ALA A 24 -8.47 -10.75 -13.50
CA ALA A 24 -8.62 -12.06 -12.87
C ALA A 24 -8.41 -12.01 -11.34
N ALA A 25 -7.42 -11.26 -10.86
CA ALA A 25 -7.17 -11.08 -9.43
C ALA A 25 -8.33 -10.37 -8.72
N LEU A 26 -8.90 -9.33 -9.34
CA LEU A 26 -10.07 -8.63 -8.81
C LEU A 26 -11.32 -9.54 -8.79
N ALA A 27 -11.53 -10.33 -9.83
CA ALA A 27 -12.61 -11.32 -9.86
C ALA A 27 -12.45 -12.38 -8.76
N ALA A 28 -11.24 -12.93 -8.60
CA ALA A 28 -10.94 -13.88 -7.54
C ALA A 28 -11.15 -13.26 -6.15
N TRP A 29 -10.77 -12.00 -5.94
CA TRP A 29 -11.04 -11.29 -4.70
C TRP A 29 -12.54 -11.01 -4.46
N ALA A 30 -13.32 -10.80 -5.53
CA ALA A 30 -14.77 -10.65 -5.41
C ALA A 30 -15.44 -11.94 -4.88
N GLU A 31 -14.87 -13.10 -5.23
CA GLU A 31 -15.29 -14.42 -4.72
C GLU A 31 -14.72 -14.72 -3.32
N ASP A 32 -13.45 -14.36 -3.08
CA ASP A 32 -12.74 -14.52 -1.80
C ASP A 32 -12.12 -13.20 -1.33
N ARG A 33 -12.79 -12.56 -0.36
CA ARG A 33 -12.38 -11.26 0.20
C ARG A 33 -11.02 -11.28 0.91
N THR A 34 -10.41 -12.45 1.10
CA THR A 34 -9.07 -12.58 1.70
C THR A 34 -7.95 -12.57 0.65
N ALA A 35 -8.27 -12.75 -0.64
CA ALA A 35 -7.32 -12.84 -1.73
C ALA A 35 -6.73 -11.48 -2.18
N HIS A 36 -6.25 -10.68 -1.23
CA HIS A 36 -5.65 -9.37 -1.50
C HIS A 36 -4.27 -9.47 -2.18
N GLY A 37 -3.46 -10.46 -1.81
CA GLY A 37 -2.10 -10.65 -2.34
C GLY A 37 -2.03 -10.68 -3.87
N PRO A 38 -2.83 -11.53 -4.55
CA PRO A 38 -2.88 -11.55 -6.01
C PRO A 38 -3.23 -10.21 -6.66
N VAL A 39 -4.07 -9.39 -6.02
CA VAL A 39 -4.43 -8.05 -6.51
C VAL A 39 -3.23 -7.11 -6.40
N LEU A 40 -2.50 -7.13 -5.29
CA LEU A 40 -1.33 -6.26 -5.09
C LEU A 40 -0.18 -6.65 -6.03
N GLU A 41 0.05 -7.94 -6.26
CA GLU A 41 1.01 -8.43 -7.26
C GLU A 41 0.66 -7.93 -8.67
N ALA A 42 -0.60 -8.08 -9.08
CA ALA A 42 -1.04 -7.64 -10.40
C ALA A 42 -0.98 -6.11 -10.56
N LEU A 43 -1.26 -5.36 -9.50
CA LEU A 43 -1.18 -3.89 -9.51
C LEU A 43 0.24 -3.38 -9.77
N LYS A 44 1.28 -4.09 -9.33
CA LYS A 44 2.67 -3.63 -9.46
C LYS A 44 3.07 -3.29 -10.90
N GLU A 45 2.55 -4.03 -11.87
CA GLU A 45 2.86 -3.86 -13.29
C GLU A 45 1.70 -3.25 -14.09
N ALA A 46 0.53 -3.07 -13.46
CA ALA A 46 -0.65 -2.59 -14.15
C ALA A 46 -0.57 -1.08 -14.45
N ARG A 47 -1.13 -0.72 -15.59
CA ARG A 47 -1.54 0.65 -15.90
C ARG A 47 -2.87 0.95 -15.19
N LEU A 48 -2.96 2.11 -14.53
CA LEU A 48 -4.23 2.66 -14.07
C LEU A 48 -4.62 3.88 -14.89
N LEU A 49 -5.91 4.15 -14.99
CA LEU A 49 -6.45 5.39 -15.54
C LEU A 49 -6.91 6.27 -14.39
N VAL A 50 -6.25 7.41 -14.21
CA VAL A 50 -6.73 8.46 -13.31
C VAL A 50 -7.66 9.36 -14.12
N PRO A 51 -8.91 9.61 -13.67
CA PRO A 51 -9.82 10.49 -14.37
C PRO A 51 -9.36 11.94 -14.26
N VAL A 52 -9.47 12.69 -15.35
CA VAL A 52 -9.38 14.15 -15.31
C VAL A 52 -10.67 14.74 -15.87
N VAL A 53 -11.29 15.60 -15.09
CA VAL A 53 -12.53 16.28 -15.44
C VAL A 53 -12.27 17.78 -15.56
N ALA A 54 -12.96 18.42 -16.49
CA ALA A 54 -12.96 19.88 -16.56
C ALA A 54 -13.81 20.42 -15.41
N VAL A 55 -13.20 21.20 -14.54
CA VAL A 55 -13.93 21.96 -13.52
C VAL A 55 -14.14 23.36 -14.07
N LEU A 56 -15.42 23.77 -14.12
CA LEU A 56 -15.77 25.15 -14.45
C LEU A 56 -15.22 26.05 -13.33
N GLY A 57 -14.31 26.96 -13.69
CA GLY A 57 -13.80 27.98 -12.78
C GLY A 57 -14.86 29.02 -12.40
N GLU A 58 -14.46 30.03 -11.61
CA GLU A 58 -15.35 31.12 -11.19
C GLU A 58 -16.02 31.80 -12.39
N VAL A 59 -17.35 31.89 -12.33
CA VAL A 59 -18.16 32.59 -13.33
C VAL A 59 -18.22 34.06 -12.95
N GLU A 60 -17.51 34.90 -13.69
CA GLU A 60 -17.62 36.37 -13.55
C GLU A 60 -18.78 36.84 -14.44
N ILE A 61 -19.70 37.63 -13.89
CA ILE A 61 -20.77 38.27 -14.67
C ILE A 61 -20.20 39.61 -15.12
N ASP A 62 -20.10 39.80 -16.43
CA ASP A 62 -19.71 41.09 -17.02
C ASP A 62 -20.71 42.17 -16.56
N PRO A 63 -20.26 43.19 -15.79
CA PRO A 63 -21.14 44.22 -15.26
C PRO A 63 -21.79 45.11 -16.33
N GLU A 64 -21.22 45.19 -17.54
CA GLU A 64 -21.71 46.03 -18.63
C GLU A 64 -22.65 45.28 -19.58
N THR A 65 -22.40 44.00 -19.82
CA THR A 65 -23.20 43.20 -20.78
C THR A 65 -24.16 42.20 -20.12
N GLY A 66 -23.98 41.93 -18.82
CA GLY A 66 -24.77 40.93 -18.07
C GLY A 66 -24.51 39.48 -18.50
N LEU A 67 -23.54 39.25 -19.37
CA LEU A 67 -23.18 37.93 -19.88
C LEU A 67 -22.25 37.22 -18.88
N LYS A 68 -22.51 35.93 -18.64
CA LYS A 68 -21.58 35.06 -17.90
C LYS A 68 -20.33 34.87 -18.76
N GLN A 69 -19.18 35.31 -18.27
CA GLN A 69 -17.91 35.10 -18.94
C GLN A 69 -17.13 34.01 -18.18
N GLU A 70 -16.98 32.86 -18.83
CA GLU A 70 -16.19 31.74 -18.33
C GLU A 70 -14.70 32.05 -18.60
N LYS A 71 -13.92 32.29 -17.54
CA LYS A 71 -12.55 32.83 -17.69
C LYS A 71 -11.47 31.76 -17.74
N THR A 72 -11.67 30.61 -17.08
CA THR A 72 -10.69 29.50 -17.06
C THR A 72 -11.39 28.14 -16.91
N SER A 73 -10.92 27.13 -17.63
CA SER A 73 -11.26 25.72 -17.38
C SER A 73 -10.03 25.06 -16.76
N ASP A 74 -10.11 24.70 -15.49
CA ASP A 74 -9.04 23.99 -14.81
C ASP A 74 -9.29 22.47 -14.93
N MET A 75 -8.24 21.73 -15.27
CA MET A 75 -8.29 20.27 -15.33
C MET A 75 -7.96 19.72 -13.95
N ALA A 76 -8.91 19.03 -13.32
CA ALA A 76 -8.74 18.51 -11.96
C ALA A 76 -8.86 16.99 -11.91
N VAL A 77 -8.11 16.39 -11.00
CA VAL A 77 -8.31 15.00 -10.60
C VAL A 77 -9.42 14.99 -9.53
N PRO A 78 -10.58 14.37 -9.80
CA PRO A 78 -11.67 14.35 -8.85
C PRO A 78 -11.27 13.56 -7.61
N THR A 79 -11.52 14.13 -6.43
CA THR A 79 -11.37 13.43 -5.15
C THR A 79 -12.74 13.13 -4.58
N LEU A 80 -13.00 11.87 -4.25
CA LEU A 80 -14.21 11.45 -3.56
C LEU A 80 -14.10 11.79 -2.07
N THR A 81 -15.18 12.29 -1.48
CA THR A 81 -15.24 12.62 -0.05
C THR A 81 -16.38 11.85 0.62
N ALA A 82 -16.09 11.25 1.78
CA ALA A 82 -17.08 10.55 2.60
C ALA A 82 -16.74 10.77 4.09
N GLY A 83 -17.42 11.74 4.72
CA GLY A 83 -17.06 12.18 6.06
C GLY A 83 -15.70 12.87 6.08
N ASP A 84 -14.80 12.39 6.93
CA ASP A 84 -13.40 12.82 7.03
C ASP A 84 -12.48 12.13 6.02
N ARG A 85 -12.95 11.07 5.35
CA ARG A 85 -12.13 10.30 4.41
C ARG A 85 -12.16 10.87 3.01
N ARG A 86 -11.00 10.82 2.36
CA ARG A 86 -10.78 11.26 0.98
C ARG A 86 -10.20 10.12 0.17
N ALA A 87 -10.76 9.88 -1.01
CA ALA A 87 -10.34 8.81 -1.88
C ALA A 87 -10.09 9.29 -3.32
N LEU A 88 -9.03 8.76 -3.93
CA LEU A 88 -8.73 8.97 -5.33
C LEU A 88 -9.39 7.84 -6.16
N PRO A 89 -10.31 8.14 -7.09
CA PRO A 89 -10.78 7.15 -8.04
C PRO A 89 -9.70 6.85 -9.08
N ALA A 90 -9.53 5.57 -9.40
CA ALA A 90 -8.72 5.09 -10.51
C ALA A 90 -9.41 3.92 -11.19
N PHE A 91 -9.08 3.67 -12.45
CA PHE A 91 -9.80 2.70 -13.27
C PHE A 91 -8.84 1.76 -13.97
N THR A 92 -9.24 0.50 -14.09
CA THR A 92 -8.44 -0.52 -14.77
C THR A 92 -8.60 -0.43 -16.29
N SER A 93 -9.75 0.04 -16.77
CA SER A 93 -10.09 0.15 -18.20
C SER A 93 -10.89 1.41 -18.53
N ILE A 94 -10.90 1.78 -19.82
CA ILE A 94 -11.74 2.87 -20.34
C ILE A 94 -13.23 2.54 -20.14
N ALA A 95 -13.61 1.28 -20.24
CA ALA A 95 -14.98 0.85 -20.02
C ALA A 95 -15.42 1.10 -18.56
N SER A 96 -14.59 0.72 -17.58
CA SER A 96 -14.85 0.98 -16.16
C SER A 96 -14.92 2.49 -15.86
N LEU A 97 -14.03 3.29 -16.48
CA LEU A 97 -14.06 4.75 -16.37
C LEU A 97 -15.36 5.35 -16.93
N ALA A 98 -15.76 4.94 -18.14
CA ALA A 98 -16.95 5.45 -18.81
C ALA A 98 -18.25 5.05 -18.10
N LEU A 99 -18.27 3.91 -17.40
CA LEU A 99 -19.38 3.52 -16.52
C LEU A 99 -19.53 4.47 -15.32
N TRP A 100 -18.42 5.02 -14.83
CA TRP A 100 -18.43 5.98 -13.72
C TRP A 100 -18.75 7.40 -14.19
N ASP A 101 -18.02 7.90 -15.18
CA ASP A 101 -18.25 9.22 -15.78
C ASP A 101 -17.86 9.20 -17.27
N PRO A 102 -18.82 9.25 -18.21
CA PRO A 102 -18.54 9.23 -19.64
C PRO A 102 -17.89 10.52 -20.16
N GLN A 103 -17.83 11.60 -19.37
CA GLN A 103 -17.15 12.84 -19.72
C GLN A 103 -15.71 12.91 -19.19
N ALA A 104 -15.32 12.00 -18.30
CA ALA A 104 -13.97 11.96 -17.75
C ALA A 104 -12.94 11.56 -18.82
N ARG A 105 -11.82 12.29 -18.85
CA ARG A 105 -10.71 11.98 -19.76
C ARG A 105 -9.73 11.02 -19.07
N PRO A 106 -9.36 9.90 -19.69
CA PRO A 106 -8.43 8.96 -19.10
C PRO A 106 -7.00 9.51 -19.16
N VAL A 107 -6.29 9.45 -18.03
CA VAL A 107 -4.83 9.63 -17.98
C VAL A 107 -4.19 8.33 -17.51
N ALA A 108 -3.50 7.66 -18.43
CA ALA A 108 -2.77 6.43 -18.16
C ALA A 108 -1.52 6.71 -17.32
N VAL A 109 -1.43 6.06 -16.17
CA VAL A 109 -0.29 6.19 -15.25
C VAL A 109 0.07 4.84 -14.64
N PRO A 110 1.35 4.60 -14.31
CA PRO A 110 1.73 3.48 -13.45
C PRO A 110 1.22 3.70 -12.02
N VAL A 111 1.07 2.61 -11.25
CA VAL A 111 0.52 2.67 -9.88
C VAL A 111 1.25 3.65 -8.96
N HIS A 112 2.59 3.73 -9.03
CA HIS A 112 3.34 4.66 -8.19
C HIS A 112 2.99 6.14 -8.44
N GLN A 113 2.63 6.50 -9.67
CA GLN A 113 2.16 7.86 -10.00
C GLN A 113 0.73 8.08 -9.54
N ALA A 114 -0.15 7.07 -9.63
CA ALA A 114 -1.50 7.15 -9.03
C ALA A 114 -1.44 7.36 -7.51
N ILE A 115 -0.52 6.68 -6.82
CA ILE A 115 -0.27 6.88 -5.39
C ILE A 115 0.28 8.28 -5.11
N ALA A 116 1.19 8.79 -5.94
CA ALA A 116 1.69 10.16 -5.80
C ALA A 116 0.56 11.21 -5.96
N ALA A 117 -0.36 10.99 -6.91
CA ALA A 117 -1.54 11.83 -7.09
C ALA A 117 -2.49 11.75 -5.87
N LEU A 118 -2.72 10.55 -5.34
CA LEU A 118 -3.49 10.34 -4.10
C LEU A 118 -2.91 11.14 -2.93
N VAL A 119 -1.58 11.14 -2.76
CA VAL A 119 -0.91 11.92 -1.71
C VAL A 119 -1.03 13.42 -1.95
N HIS A 120 -0.87 13.88 -3.20
CA HIS A 120 -1.05 15.29 -3.56
C HIS A 120 -2.47 15.78 -3.22
N GLU A 121 -3.46 14.94 -3.51
CA GLU A 121 -4.86 15.20 -3.19
C GLU A 121 -5.20 15.01 -1.70
N LYS A 122 -4.23 14.67 -0.85
CA LYS A 122 -4.44 14.37 0.59
C LYS A 122 -5.53 13.31 0.80
N ALA A 123 -5.61 12.35 -0.11
CA ALA A 123 -6.44 11.17 0.01
C ALA A 123 -5.68 10.05 0.72
N ASP A 124 -6.40 9.12 1.34
CA ASP A 124 -5.85 7.97 2.08
C ASP A 124 -6.22 6.62 1.46
N THR A 125 -7.01 6.66 0.40
CA THR A 125 -7.59 5.48 -0.24
C THR A 125 -7.59 5.65 -1.76
N LEU A 126 -7.07 4.65 -2.47
CA LEU A 126 -7.24 4.53 -3.92
C LEU A 126 -8.42 3.58 -4.15
N VAL A 127 -9.43 4.03 -4.90
CA VAL A 127 -10.62 3.23 -5.22
C VAL A 127 -10.57 2.85 -6.68
N LEU A 128 -10.45 1.56 -6.94
CA LEU A 128 -10.45 0.99 -8.28
C LEU A 128 -11.89 0.70 -8.71
N ASP A 129 -12.21 1.06 -9.96
CA ASP A 129 -13.43 0.62 -10.66
C ASP A 129 -14.70 0.80 -9.82
N LEU A 130 -14.90 2.01 -9.28
CA LEU A 130 -16.00 2.33 -8.36
C LEU A 130 -17.39 1.93 -8.91
N ALA A 131 -17.60 2.06 -10.22
CA ALA A 131 -18.85 1.70 -10.91
C ALA A 131 -18.88 0.25 -11.42
N GLY A 132 -17.87 -0.55 -11.10
CA GLY A 132 -17.69 -1.93 -11.55
C GLY A 132 -16.63 -2.09 -12.64
N PRO A 133 -16.33 -3.35 -13.04
CA PRO A 133 -17.06 -4.56 -12.68
C PRO A 133 -16.83 -5.05 -11.24
N VAL A 134 -15.69 -4.72 -10.63
CA VAL A 134 -15.37 -5.06 -9.24
C VAL A 134 -14.78 -3.84 -8.53
N PRO A 135 -15.55 -3.16 -7.64
CA PRO A 135 -15.01 -2.05 -6.87
C PRO A 135 -14.05 -2.55 -5.79
N TYR A 136 -12.81 -2.06 -5.81
CA TYR A 136 -11.75 -2.47 -4.89
C TYR A 136 -11.08 -1.26 -4.23
N GLN A 137 -10.75 -1.38 -2.95
CA GLN A 137 -10.11 -0.31 -2.18
C GLN A 137 -8.69 -0.71 -1.80
N VAL A 138 -7.73 0.15 -2.14
CA VAL A 138 -6.36 0.08 -1.63
C VAL A 138 -6.23 1.17 -0.57
N THR A 139 -6.05 0.76 0.69
CA THR A 139 -5.90 1.68 1.83
C THR A 139 -4.96 1.06 2.89
N GLY A 140 -4.56 1.86 3.87
CA GLY A 140 -3.76 1.40 5.01
C GLY A 140 -2.49 0.65 4.60
N SER A 141 -2.31 -0.56 5.13
CA SER A 141 -1.11 -1.39 4.88
C SER A 141 -0.93 -1.78 3.40
N ALA A 142 -2.01 -1.98 2.65
CA ALA A 142 -1.96 -2.28 1.22
C ALA A 142 -1.44 -1.08 0.41
N LEU A 143 -1.91 0.12 0.74
CA LEU A 143 -1.43 1.35 0.11
C LEU A 143 0.06 1.58 0.43
N LEU A 144 0.45 1.40 1.68
CA LEU A 144 1.85 1.50 2.10
C LEU A 144 2.74 0.48 1.39
N ALA A 145 2.28 -0.78 1.26
CA ALA A 145 3.01 -1.81 0.54
C ALA A 145 3.26 -1.42 -0.92
N LEU A 146 2.22 -0.99 -1.63
CA LEU A 146 2.36 -0.58 -3.03
C LEU A 146 3.22 0.69 -3.19
N ALA A 147 3.13 1.64 -2.26
CA ALA A 147 3.97 2.84 -2.27
C ALA A 147 5.47 2.50 -2.15
N GLU A 148 5.79 1.38 -1.51
CA GLU A 148 7.15 0.87 -1.33
C GLU A 148 7.54 -0.18 -2.37
N GLY A 149 6.70 -0.42 -3.38
CA GLY A 149 6.93 -1.45 -4.41
C GLY A 149 6.83 -2.89 -3.91
N ARG A 150 6.27 -3.07 -2.70
CA ARG A 150 5.94 -4.38 -2.11
C ARG A 150 4.57 -4.83 -2.60
N SER A 151 4.36 -6.13 -2.52
CA SER A 151 3.15 -6.81 -2.99
C SER A 151 2.51 -7.71 -1.93
N SER A 152 3.12 -7.77 -0.74
CA SER A 152 2.58 -8.41 0.45
C SER A 152 2.26 -7.37 1.51
N THR A 153 1.12 -7.55 2.17
CA THR A 153 0.75 -6.81 3.39
C THR A 153 1.12 -7.57 4.66
N ASP A 154 1.68 -8.77 4.54
CA ASP A 154 2.15 -9.53 5.70
C ASP A 154 3.30 -8.77 6.36
N PRO A 155 3.17 -8.35 7.64
CA PRO A 155 4.26 -7.67 8.33
C PRO A 155 5.54 -8.50 8.44
N LEU A 156 5.46 -9.84 8.35
CA LEU A 156 6.63 -10.72 8.39
C LEU A 156 7.46 -10.69 7.10
N ASP A 157 6.83 -10.27 5.99
CA ASP A 157 7.48 -10.01 4.70
C ASP A 157 8.03 -8.59 4.62
N ASP A 158 7.62 -7.67 5.50
CA ASP A 158 8.08 -6.28 5.51
C ASP A 158 9.56 -6.19 5.96
N PRO A 159 10.48 -5.76 5.07
CA PRO A 159 11.91 -5.68 5.41
C PRO A 159 12.18 -4.76 6.60
N ALA A 160 11.41 -3.68 6.78
CA ALA A 160 11.58 -2.74 7.88
C ALA A 160 11.18 -3.36 9.22
N VAL A 161 10.11 -4.16 9.25
CA VAL A 161 9.72 -4.93 10.45
C VAL A 161 10.80 -5.94 10.79
N ARG A 162 11.31 -6.68 9.80
CA ARG A 162 12.38 -7.65 10.00
C ARG A 162 13.64 -6.97 10.53
N GLU A 163 14.08 -5.87 9.92
CA GLU A 163 15.26 -5.15 10.38
C GLU A 163 15.11 -4.64 11.82
N ALA A 164 13.97 -4.05 12.16
CA ALA A 164 13.69 -3.56 13.51
C ALA A 164 13.70 -4.69 14.55
N VAL A 165 13.01 -5.82 14.28
CA VAL A 165 13.07 -7.00 15.16
C VAL A 165 14.50 -7.50 15.31
N ARG A 166 15.26 -7.58 14.22
CA ARG A 166 16.67 -8.02 14.23
C ARG A 166 17.52 -7.11 15.11
N ALA A 167 17.37 -5.80 14.99
CA ALA A 167 18.11 -4.83 15.78
C ALA A 167 17.81 -4.99 17.27
N VAL A 168 16.54 -5.14 17.64
CA VAL A 168 16.13 -5.33 19.03
C VAL A 168 16.69 -6.62 19.62
N VAL A 169 16.59 -7.76 18.91
CA VAL A 169 17.12 -9.03 19.43
C VAL A 169 18.64 -9.05 19.50
N ALA A 170 19.32 -8.36 18.56
CA ALA A 170 20.77 -8.26 18.56
C ALA A 170 21.31 -7.38 19.71
N ALA A 171 20.51 -6.44 20.19
CA ALA A 171 20.87 -5.56 21.31
C ALA A 171 20.72 -6.24 22.68
N GLU A 172 19.97 -7.35 22.81
CA GLU A 172 19.85 -8.10 24.06
C GLU A 172 20.98 -9.13 24.20
N PRO A 173 21.92 -8.97 25.14
CA PRO A 173 23.09 -9.84 25.24
C PRO A 173 22.76 -11.31 25.52
N ALA A 174 21.62 -11.57 26.19
CA ALA A 174 21.18 -12.90 26.55
C ALA A 174 20.61 -13.72 25.36
N VAL A 175 20.27 -13.09 24.23
CA VAL A 175 19.70 -13.79 23.07
C VAL A 175 20.83 -14.45 22.26
N LEU A 176 20.79 -15.78 22.16
CA LEU A 176 21.71 -16.56 21.32
C LEU A 176 21.16 -16.74 19.91
N ARG A 177 19.86 -17.04 19.80
CA ARG A 177 19.14 -17.21 18.54
C ARG A 177 17.74 -16.63 18.67
N ALA A 178 17.19 -16.14 17.56
CA ALA A 178 15.79 -15.79 17.49
C ALA A 178 15.16 -16.37 16.21
N HIS A 179 13.88 -16.69 16.28
CA HIS A 179 13.06 -17.08 15.13
C HIS A 179 11.89 -16.11 15.03
N LEU A 180 11.53 -15.74 13.80
CA LEU A 180 10.40 -14.88 13.49
C LEU A 180 9.49 -15.65 12.54
N GLY A 181 8.22 -15.77 12.90
CA GLY A 181 7.26 -16.54 12.13
C GLY A 181 5.81 -16.18 12.44
N PRO A 182 4.85 -16.84 11.78
CA PRO A 182 3.43 -16.58 11.97
C PRO A 182 2.99 -16.91 13.40
N GLY A 183 2.00 -16.17 13.90
CA GLY A 183 1.50 -16.26 15.27
C GLY A 183 0.03 -15.88 15.39
N THR A 184 -0.46 -15.77 16.62
CA THR A 184 -1.84 -15.31 16.89
C THR A 184 -1.99 -13.80 16.72
N ALA A 185 -0.94 -13.03 17.02
CA ALA A 185 -0.80 -11.62 16.65
C ALA A 185 -0.31 -11.47 15.20
N ASP A 186 0.38 -10.38 14.86
CA ASP A 186 0.95 -10.18 13.51
C ASP A 186 2.21 -11.02 13.27
N GLY A 187 2.77 -11.59 14.32
CA GLY A 187 3.92 -12.49 14.27
C GLY A 187 4.30 -12.99 15.65
N THR A 188 5.23 -13.95 15.69
CA THR A 188 5.84 -14.45 16.91
C THR A 188 7.35 -14.35 16.82
N VAL A 189 7.96 -13.73 17.84
CA VAL A 189 9.41 -13.74 18.07
C VAL A 189 9.71 -14.80 19.11
N ALA A 190 10.35 -15.89 18.69
CA ALA A 190 10.78 -16.96 19.59
C ALA A 190 12.28 -16.80 19.91
N LEU A 191 12.61 -16.62 21.19
CA LEU A 191 13.96 -16.39 21.67
C LEU A 191 14.57 -17.67 22.25
N VAL A 192 15.81 -17.96 21.86
CA VAL A 192 16.68 -18.93 22.53
C VAL A 192 17.72 -18.14 23.32
N LEU A 193 17.69 -18.29 24.64
CA LEU A 193 18.53 -17.53 25.56
C LEU A 193 19.77 -18.33 26.01
N ALA A 194 20.79 -17.62 26.47
CA ALA A 194 21.95 -18.21 27.12
C ALA A 194 21.54 -18.93 28.43
N ALA A 195 22.25 -20.02 28.76
CA ALA A 195 21.89 -20.88 29.88
C ALA A 195 21.99 -20.19 31.26
N ASP A 196 22.83 -19.17 31.36
CA ASP A 196 23.08 -18.35 32.55
C ASP A 196 22.20 -17.10 32.63
N ALA A 197 21.39 -16.82 31.60
CA ALA A 197 20.51 -15.67 31.57
C ALA A 197 19.25 -15.87 32.44
N SER A 198 18.72 -14.79 33.01
CA SER A 198 17.37 -14.76 33.59
C SER A 198 16.33 -14.66 32.47
N PRO A 199 15.53 -15.71 32.20
CA PRO A 199 14.63 -15.70 31.04
C PRO A 199 13.54 -14.63 31.13
N ALA A 200 12.98 -14.43 32.32
CA ALA A 200 11.93 -13.44 32.55
C ALA A 200 12.43 -12.00 32.33
N GLU A 201 13.63 -11.67 32.83
CA GLU A 201 14.19 -10.34 32.69
C GLU A 201 14.59 -10.03 31.24
N ALA A 202 15.22 -10.99 30.55
CA ALA A 202 15.57 -10.85 29.14
C ALA A 202 14.31 -10.69 28.27
N ALA A 203 13.29 -11.52 28.50
CA ALA A 203 12.01 -11.39 27.80
C ALA A 203 11.36 -10.02 28.03
N GLN A 204 11.37 -9.52 29.27
CA GLN A 204 10.78 -8.23 29.60
C GLN A 204 11.54 -7.04 28.99
N ARG A 205 12.87 -7.13 28.85
CA ARG A 205 13.68 -6.12 28.15
C ARG A 205 13.39 -6.14 26.65
N VAL A 206 13.40 -7.31 26.02
CA VAL A 206 13.08 -7.46 24.59
C VAL A 206 11.66 -6.99 24.30
N ALA A 207 10.66 -7.41 25.08
CA ALA A 207 9.28 -6.98 24.91
C ALA A 207 9.13 -5.45 25.01
N ARG A 208 9.80 -4.81 25.98
CA ARG A 208 9.79 -3.34 26.10
C ARG A 208 10.46 -2.65 24.92
N ALA A 209 11.58 -3.17 24.43
CA ALA A 209 12.26 -2.63 23.27
C ALA A 209 11.42 -2.77 21.99
N LEU A 210 10.84 -3.95 21.73
CA LEU A 210 9.93 -4.16 20.60
C LEU A 210 8.71 -3.21 20.65
N ALA A 211 8.12 -3.02 21.83
CA ALA A 211 6.94 -2.15 21.99
C ALA A 211 7.26 -0.63 21.88
N ALA A 212 8.52 -0.26 22.09
CA ALA A 212 9.00 1.12 22.00
C ALA A 212 9.51 1.49 20.59
N ASP A 213 9.77 0.50 19.73
CA ASP A 213 10.27 0.73 18.38
C ASP A 213 9.20 1.40 17.49
N GLU A 214 9.51 2.58 16.96
CA GLU A 214 8.58 3.38 16.17
C GLU A 214 8.18 2.71 14.86
N THR A 215 9.11 1.97 14.23
CA THR A 215 8.84 1.23 12.98
C THR A 215 7.83 0.13 13.27
N LEU A 216 8.06 -0.67 14.31
CA LEU A 216 7.14 -1.74 14.70
C LEU A 216 5.77 -1.20 15.07
N ARG A 217 5.70 -0.08 15.79
CA ARG A 217 4.41 0.58 16.13
C ARG A 217 3.66 1.10 14.91
N ALA A 218 4.37 1.58 13.89
CA ALA A 218 3.76 2.10 12.67
C ALA A 218 3.30 0.97 11.72
N ARG A 219 3.98 -0.18 11.75
CA ARG A 219 3.77 -1.29 10.79
C ARG A 219 2.86 -2.41 11.31
N LEU A 220 2.82 -2.62 12.62
CA LEU A 220 2.06 -3.70 13.25
C LEU A 220 0.71 -3.19 13.77
N VAL A 221 -0.32 -4.00 13.61
CA VAL A 221 -1.70 -3.70 14.03
C VAL A 221 -2.00 -4.35 15.38
N ARG A 222 -1.67 -5.63 15.53
CA ARG A 222 -1.88 -6.46 16.73
C ARG A 222 -0.59 -6.68 17.53
N GLY A 223 0.57 -6.36 16.95
CA GLY A 223 1.87 -6.49 17.59
C GLY A 223 2.50 -7.88 17.41
N LEU A 224 3.52 -8.18 18.22
CA LEU A 224 4.25 -9.45 18.18
C LEU A 224 4.04 -10.24 19.48
N ASP A 225 3.76 -11.53 19.33
CA ASP A 225 3.83 -12.49 20.43
C ASP A 225 5.30 -12.80 20.75
N LEU A 226 5.61 -13.02 22.03
CA LEU A 226 6.96 -13.42 22.47
C LEU A 226 6.93 -14.83 23.04
N ALA A 227 7.79 -15.71 22.51
CA ALA A 227 7.97 -17.07 23.00
C ALA A 227 9.40 -17.28 23.50
N LEU A 228 9.56 -18.04 24.59
CA LEU A 228 10.86 -18.47 25.10
C LEU A 228 11.05 -19.95 24.82
N LEU A 229 12.16 -20.27 24.17
CA LEU A 229 12.54 -21.62 23.82
C LEU A 229 13.72 -22.09 24.69
N PRO A 230 13.77 -23.38 25.07
CA PRO A 230 14.93 -23.93 25.75
C PRO A 230 16.17 -23.86 24.86
N ALA A 231 17.36 -23.79 25.45
CA ALA A 231 18.63 -23.66 24.71
C ALA A 231 18.85 -24.76 23.65
N SER A 232 18.32 -25.97 23.90
CA SER A 232 18.37 -27.12 23.02
C SER A 232 17.32 -27.12 21.90
N ALA A 233 16.38 -26.16 21.90
CA ALA A 233 15.34 -26.10 20.89
C ALA A 233 15.93 -25.87 19.50
N THR A 234 15.33 -26.57 18.54
CA THR A 234 15.55 -26.45 17.09
C THR A 234 14.18 -26.34 16.43
N PRO A 235 13.49 -25.20 16.61
CA PRO A 235 12.20 -25.01 15.94
C PRO A 235 12.39 -25.08 14.42
N PRO A 236 11.35 -25.47 13.66
CA PRO A 236 11.43 -25.58 12.22
C PRO A 236 11.77 -24.23 11.57
N GLY A 237 12.57 -24.28 10.50
CA GLY A 237 13.07 -23.11 9.79
C GLY A 237 14.45 -22.64 10.26
N GLU A 238 15.11 -21.84 9.42
CA GLU A 238 16.40 -21.25 9.78
C GLU A 238 16.22 -20.18 10.87
N PRO A 239 17.20 -20.01 11.77
CA PRO A 239 17.16 -18.92 12.74
C PRO A 239 17.10 -17.58 12.02
N PHE A 240 16.12 -16.77 12.41
CA PHE A 240 16.02 -15.40 11.95
C PHE A 240 17.25 -14.59 12.39
N TYR A 241 17.76 -14.83 13.60
CA TYR A 241 18.98 -14.24 14.13
C TYR A 241 19.83 -15.30 14.81
N VAL A 242 21.15 -15.21 14.63
CA VAL A 242 22.16 -15.96 15.38
C VAL A 242 23.19 -14.96 15.86
N LYS A 243 23.52 -15.01 17.15
CA LYS A 243 24.58 -14.18 17.72
C LYS A 243 25.93 -14.62 17.15
N ASN A 244 26.68 -13.68 16.57
CA ASN A 244 28.06 -13.93 16.18
C ASN A 244 28.89 -14.09 17.46
N VAL A 245 29.54 -15.24 17.61
CA VAL A 245 30.43 -15.59 18.73
C VAL A 245 31.85 -15.18 18.40
#